data_AF-A0A7L2FI89-F1
#
_entry.id   AF-A0A7L2FI89-F1
#
_cell.length_a   1.000
_cell.length_b   1.000
_cell.length_c   1.000
_cell.angle_alpha   90.00
_cell.angle_beta   90.00
_cell.angle_gamma   90.00
#
_symmetry.space_group_name_H-M   'P 1'
#
loop_
_entity.id
_entity.type
_entity.pdbx_description
1 polymer ?
#
loop_
_entity_poly.entity_id
_entity_poly.type
_entity_poly.pdbx_seq_one_letter_code
_entity_poly.pdbx_strand_id
1 'polypeptide(L)'
;RARLYPRLIQRVSCRLVTPDALVYRDVAGRLFGKRSVSSHPLPEFLEGCPVPTYCLSPHGVAALKKILICVGALFPDITHSPLLPALAALLLHYSEDEAQCFESLSRLIASNAPHAAYIDQSFLAHQASCMTFGDLASKHCPAAHKLIAGAADNVLEVYSEWLSWLFPGLPLAYAVRVLDVFLLEGQKVLYRIALALLKQFRLSVAPAGPQGSDVKAELQAFVRNIAQHVTVDKLLERAFGIRLFSRKEIWLLHMANRKALVERGITVVQRRPSFHLAVDMQKFSSSTVTAQEMRLVWSWLPERFSLFPPLLLFSTCQDGCSLQRFYTCCEGYEPTVLLIKTTEGEVCGAFLSSDWAERKKSGATSGFFGTGECFVFTVRPEAERYEWVLIQRPELAKAVPRSRQRSPSPAPEAP
;
A
#
# COMPACT_ATOMS: atom_id res chain seq x y z
N ARG A 1 -19.41 17.04 -15.72
CA ARG A 1 -18.35 16.01 -15.87
C ARG A 1 -17.88 15.91 -17.32
N ALA A 2 -18.79 15.73 -18.30
CA ALA A 2 -18.43 15.70 -19.72
C ALA A 2 -17.54 16.87 -20.20
N ARG A 3 -17.79 18.10 -19.73
CA ARG A 3 -16.92 19.25 -20.01
C ARG A 3 -15.70 19.38 -19.10
N LEU A 4 -15.75 18.82 -17.89
CA LEU A 4 -14.75 19.02 -16.85
C LEU A 4 -13.58 18.03 -16.98
N TYR A 5 -13.87 16.75 -17.19
CA TYR A 5 -12.85 15.70 -17.23
C TYR A 5 -11.82 15.92 -18.34
N PRO A 6 -12.21 16.21 -19.60
CA PRO A 6 -11.24 16.51 -20.64
C PRO A 6 -10.33 17.69 -20.26
N ARG A 7 -10.89 18.74 -19.65
CA ARG A 7 -10.11 19.93 -19.23
C ARG A 7 -9.13 19.62 -18.09
N LEU A 8 -9.50 18.77 -17.14
CA LEU A 8 -8.58 18.34 -16.07
C LEU A 8 -7.47 17.46 -16.65
N ILE A 9 -7.83 16.50 -17.49
CA ILE A 9 -6.89 15.54 -18.08
C ILE A 9 -5.93 16.21 -19.08
N GLN A 10 -6.37 17.24 -19.80
CA GLN A 10 -5.50 18.08 -20.64
C GLN A 10 -4.40 18.79 -19.84
N ARG A 11 -4.58 19.02 -18.54
CA ARG A 11 -3.56 19.61 -17.66
C ARG A 11 -2.57 18.60 -17.08
N VAL A 12 -2.83 17.30 -17.24
CA VAL A 12 -1.91 16.25 -16.78
C VAL A 12 -0.66 16.30 -17.65
N SER A 13 0.51 16.48 -17.04
CA SER A 13 1.80 16.35 -17.71
C SER A 13 1.98 14.91 -18.18
N CYS A 14 2.21 14.73 -19.48
CA CYS A 14 2.42 13.42 -20.11
C CYS A 14 3.58 13.47 -21.12
N ARG A 15 3.98 12.31 -21.61
CA ARG A 15 5.02 12.18 -22.66
C ARG A 15 4.62 12.93 -23.94
N LEU A 16 5.59 13.52 -24.64
CA LEU A 16 5.35 14.34 -25.84
C LEU A 16 4.58 13.60 -26.93
N VAL A 17 4.91 12.33 -27.16
CA VAL A 17 4.24 11.46 -28.12
C VAL A 17 3.23 10.59 -27.37
N THR A 18 2.06 11.14 -27.09
CA THR A 18 0.95 10.40 -26.48
C THR A 18 -0.16 10.20 -27.53
N PRO A 19 -0.63 8.97 -27.77
CA PRO A 19 -1.74 8.70 -28.68
C PRO A 19 -2.99 9.54 -28.36
N ASP A 20 -3.61 10.10 -29.40
CA ASP A 20 -4.79 10.97 -29.30
C ASP A 20 -6.03 10.34 -29.96
N ALA A 21 -7.11 11.13 -30.07
CA ALA A 21 -8.36 10.71 -30.69
C ALA A 21 -8.22 10.34 -32.18
N LEU A 22 -7.27 10.95 -32.92
CA LEU A 22 -7.04 10.63 -34.33
C LEU A 22 -6.33 9.28 -34.46
N VAL A 23 -5.30 9.05 -33.62
CA VAL A 23 -4.60 7.76 -33.54
C VAL A 23 -5.57 6.64 -33.18
N TYR A 24 -6.51 6.89 -32.27
CA TYR A 24 -7.56 5.92 -31.94
C TYR A 24 -8.37 5.50 -33.17
N ARG A 25 -8.86 6.48 -33.94
CA ARG A 25 -9.73 6.22 -35.12
C ARG A 25 -8.99 5.40 -36.17
N ASP A 26 -7.71 5.71 -36.42
CA ASP A 26 -6.87 4.93 -37.33
C ASP A 26 -6.68 3.48 -36.86
N VAL A 27 -6.27 3.29 -35.60
CA VAL A 27 -6.02 1.96 -35.04
C VAL A 27 -7.30 1.13 -34.96
N ALA A 28 -8.41 1.74 -34.50
CA ALA A 28 -9.71 1.08 -34.43
C ALA A 28 -10.20 0.69 -35.84
N GLY A 29 -10.02 1.55 -36.84
CA GLY A 29 -10.34 1.24 -38.24
C GLY A 29 -9.56 0.04 -38.77
N ARG A 30 -8.25 -0.03 -38.48
CA ARG A 30 -7.37 -1.15 -38.88
C ARG A 30 -7.70 -2.46 -38.16
N LEU A 31 -7.94 -2.41 -36.84
CA LEU A 31 -8.19 -3.61 -36.03
C LEU A 31 -9.59 -4.19 -36.24
N PHE A 32 -10.60 -3.33 -36.27
CA PHE A 32 -11.99 -3.80 -36.27
C PHE A 32 -12.61 -3.86 -37.67
N GLY A 33 -12.23 -2.98 -38.61
CA GLY A 33 -12.65 -3.06 -40.02
C GLY A 33 -14.09 -3.57 -40.23
N LYS A 34 -14.23 -4.71 -40.95
CA LYS A 34 -15.51 -5.46 -41.12
C LYS A 34 -15.73 -6.57 -40.06
N ARG A 35 -14.77 -6.81 -39.18
CA ARG A 35 -14.82 -7.89 -38.17
C ARG A 35 -15.57 -7.42 -36.92
N SER A 36 -16.31 -8.33 -36.30
CA SER A 36 -16.99 -8.02 -35.03
C SER A 36 -15.99 -7.88 -33.88
N VAL A 37 -16.22 -6.92 -32.98
CA VAL A 37 -15.44 -6.73 -31.74
C VAL A 37 -15.51 -7.97 -30.83
N SER A 38 -16.59 -8.76 -30.93
CA SER A 38 -16.77 -9.97 -30.12
C SER A 38 -15.65 -11.00 -30.34
N SER A 39 -15.07 -11.07 -31.54
CA SER A 39 -14.03 -12.06 -31.89
C SER A 39 -12.64 -11.74 -31.35
N HIS A 40 -12.41 -10.54 -30.80
CA HIS A 40 -11.10 -10.14 -30.29
C HIS A 40 -11.02 -10.39 -28.79
N PRO A 41 -9.98 -11.08 -28.27
CA PRO A 41 -9.77 -11.21 -26.83
C PRO A 41 -9.40 -9.85 -26.22
N LEU A 42 -9.64 -9.70 -24.92
CA LEU A 42 -9.04 -8.59 -24.17
C LEU A 42 -7.53 -8.78 -24.09
N PRO A 43 -6.73 -7.69 -24.00
CA PRO A 43 -5.29 -7.79 -23.81
C PRO A 43 -4.89 -8.63 -22.59
N GLU A 44 -3.80 -9.41 -22.73
CA GLU A 44 -3.31 -10.32 -21.68
C GLU A 44 -2.99 -9.60 -20.35
N PHE A 45 -2.54 -8.34 -20.38
CA PHE A 45 -2.25 -7.57 -19.17
C PHE A 45 -3.50 -7.25 -18.32
N LEU A 46 -4.70 -7.54 -18.82
CA LEU A 46 -5.99 -7.41 -18.13
C LEU A 46 -6.54 -8.76 -17.64
N GLU A 47 -5.81 -9.86 -17.82
CA GLU A 47 -6.24 -11.17 -17.33
C GLU A 47 -6.51 -11.12 -15.81
N GLY A 48 -7.66 -11.67 -15.39
CA GLY A 48 -8.11 -11.65 -13.99
C GLY A 48 -8.54 -10.28 -13.44
N CYS A 49 -8.45 -9.20 -14.22
CA CYS A 49 -8.83 -7.86 -13.77
C CYS A 49 -10.36 -7.66 -13.90
N PRO A 50 -11.03 -7.04 -12.90
CA PRO A 50 -12.45 -6.74 -13.01
C PRO A 50 -12.69 -5.69 -14.10
N VAL A 51 -13.70 -5.93 -14.94
CA VAL A 51 -14.14 -5.00 -15.99
C VAL A 51 -15.54 -4.51 -15.65
N PRO A 52 -15.69 -3.56 -14.70
CA PRO A 52 -17.00 -3.07 -14.31
C PRO A 52 -17.63 -2.28 -15.47
N THR A 53 -18.89 -2.58 -15.78
CA THR A 53 -19.63 -1.87 -16.83
C THR A 53 -20.53 -0.77 -16.28
N TYR A 54 -20.79 -0.77 -14.96
CA TYR A 54 -21.75 0.14 -14.30
C TYR A 54 -23.08 0.20 -15.06
N CYS A 55 -23.39 1.35 -15.67
CA CYS A 55 -24.62 1.61 -16.42
C CYS A 55 -24.36 1.73 -17.94
N LEU A 56 -23.22 1.24 -18.44
CA LEU A 56 -22.96 1.22 -19.88
C LEU A 56 -24.02 0.37 -20.59
N SER A 57 -24.57 0.92 -21.67
CA SER A 57 -25.43 0.17 -22.58
C SER A 57 -24.64 -0.96 -23.27
N PRO A 58 -25.30 -1.93 -23.93
CA PRO A 58 -24.59 -2.95 -24.71
C PRO A 58 -23.62 -2.36 -25.75
N HIS A 59 -23.97 -1.21 -26.34
CA HIS A 59 -23.08 -0.44 -27.20
C HIS A 59 -21.87 0.12 -26.43
N GLY A 60 -22.10 0.69 -25.25
CA GLY A 60 -21.04 1.18 -24.36
C GLY A 60 -20.08 0.07 -23.90
N VAL A 61 -20.58 -1.14 -23.63
CA VAL A 61 -19.74 -2.29 -23.29
C VAL A 61 -18.87 -2.72 -24.47
N ALA A 62 -19.41 -2.72 -25.69
CA ALA A 62 -18.63 -2.97 -26.90
C ALA A 62 -17.56 -1.89 -27.13
N ALA A 63 -17.91 -0.62 -26.93
CA ALA A 63 -17.00 0.53 -26.99
C ALA A 63 -15.86 0.41 -25.98
N LEU A 64 -16.17 0.09 -24.71
CA LEU A 64 -15.18 -0.17 -23.67
C LEU A 64 -14.18 -1.25 -24.08
N LYS A 65 -14.68 -2.38 -24.62
CA LYS A 65 -13.84 -3.47 -25.09
C LYS A 65 -12.91 -3.01 -26.23
N LYS A 66 -13.41 -2.25 -27.22
CA LYS A 66 -12.57 -1.69 -28.30
C LYS A 66 -11.48 -0.78 -27.75
N ILE A 67 -11.82 0.13 -26.84
CA ILE A 67 -10.87 1.07 -26.23
C ILE A 67 -9.73 0.31 -25.55
N LEU A 68 -10.05 -0.70 -24.73
CA LEU A 68 -9.04 -1.51 -24.04
C LEU A 68 -8.13 -2.28 -25.01
N ILE A 69 -8.69 -2.83 -26.10
CA ILE A 69 -7.90 -3.50 -27.15
C ILE A 69 -6.96 -2.50 -27.84
N CYS A 70 -7.46 -1.31 -28.22
CA CYS A 70 -6.62 -0.26 -28.82
C CYS A 70 -5.51 0.21 -27.86
N VAL A 71 -5.78 0.29 -26.55
CA VAL A 71 -4.73 0.57 -25.56
C VAL A 71 -3.66 -0.51 -25.58
N GLY A 72 -4.03 -1.79 -25.60
CA GLY A 72 -3.04 -2.86 -25.69
C GLY A 72 -2.20 -2.84 -26.97
N ALA A 73 -2.77 -2.39 -28.09
CA ALA A 73 -2.03 -2.24 -29.34
C ALA A 73 -1.05 -1.04 -29.33
N LEU A 74 -1.38 0.02 -28.59
CA LEU A 74 -0.62 1.29 -28.61
C LEU A 74 0.32 1.48 -27.41
N PHE A 75 0.15 0.69 -26.35
CA PHE A 75 0.97 0.74 -25.14
C PHE A 75 1.57 -0.65 -24.83
N PRO A 76 2.51 -1.14 -25.65
CA PRO A 76 3.08 -2.48 -25.50
C PRO A 76 3.88 -2.68 -24.20
N ASP A 77 4.31 -1.59 -23.55
CA ASP A 77 5.03 -1.64 -22.27
C ASP A 77 4.13 -2.00 -21.08
N ILE A 78 2.79 -1.94 -21.24
CA ILE A 78 1.85 -2.31 -20.19
C ILE A 78 1.83 -3.83 -20.05
N THR A 79 2.29 -4.31 -18.91
CA THR A 79 2.34 -5.75 -18.60
C THR A 79 1.29 -6.16 -17.57
N HIS A 80 0.76 -5.21 -16.78
CA HIS A 80 -0.35 -5.44 -15.87
C HIS A 80 -0.98 -4.10 -15.46
N SER A 81 -2.31 -3.98 -15.51
CA SER A 81 -2.99 -2.74 -15.11
C SER A 81 -4.44 -2.95 -14.63
N PRO A 82 -4.65 -3.31 -13.36
CA PRO A 82 -5.97 -3.69 -12.84
C PRO A 82 -6.95 -2.52 -12.69
N LEU A 83 -6.44 -1.29 -12.60
CA LEU A 83 -7.26 -0.08 -12.50
C LEU A 83 -7.83 0.37 -13.85
N LEU A 84 -7.14 0.04 -14.94
CA LEU A 84 -7.39 0.58 -16.27
C LEU A 84 -8.81 0.30 -16.79
N PRO A 85 -9.38 -0.92 -16.66
CA PRO A 85 -10.72 -1.19 -17.18
C PRO A 85 -11.80 -0.34 -16.51
N ALA A 86 -11.71 -0.16 -15.19
CA ALA A 86 -12.67 0.63 -14.43
C ALA A 86 -12.58 2.13 -14.78
N LEU A 87 -11.37 2.66 -14.95
CA LEU A 87 -11.17 4.04 -15.40
C LEU A 87 -11.73 4.27 -16.81
N ALA A 88 -11.47 3.35 -17.74
CA ALA A 88 -12.01 3.41 -19.09
C ALA A 88 -13.54 3.41 -19.07
N ALA A 89 -14.15 2.52 -18.29
CA ALA A 89 -15.60 2.44 -18.16
C ALA A 89 -16.21 3.74 -17.59
N LEU A 90 -15.62 4.29 -16.52
CA LEU A 90 -16.13 5.53 -15.91
C LEU A 90 -15.93 6.76 -16.79
N LEU A 91 -14.77 6.89 -17.47
CA LEU A 91 -14.54 7.98 -18.40
C LEU A 91 -15.52 7.93 -19.58
N LEU A 92 -15.80 6.73 -20.11
CA LEU A 92 -16.71 6.53 -21.23
C LEU A 92 -18.13 7.02 -20.94
N HIS A 93 -18.61 6.98 -19.69
CA HIS A 93 -19.92 7.55 -19.31
C HIS A 93 -20.02 9.06 -19.53
N TYR A 94 -18.88 9.75 -19.60
CA TYR A 94 -18.81 11.21 -19.71
C TYR A 94 -18.01 11.67 -20.93
N SER A 95 -17.58 10.75 -21.78
CA SER A 95 -16.96 11.09 -23.06
C SER A 95 -18.01 11.28 -24.14
N GLU A 96 -17.72 12.15 -25.09
CA GLU A 96 -18.56 12.36 -26.28
C GLU A 96 -18.57 11.12 -27.19
N ASP A 97 -17.41 10.52 -27.42
CA ASP A 97 -17.23 9.32 -28.24
C ASP A 97 -16.12 8.39 -27.69
N GLU A 98 -15.93 7.25 -28.35
CA GLU A 98 -14.88 6.28 -28.03
C GLU A 98 -13.47 6.92 -28.07
N ALA A 99 -13.26 7.85 -29.01
CA ALA A 99 -11.97 8.47 -29.30
C ALA A 99 -11.55 9.45 -28.19
N GLN A 100 -12.46 10.28 -27.69
CA GLN A 100 -12.21 11.19 -26.56
C GLN A 100 -11.93 10.41 -25.27
N CYS A 101 -12.64 9.29 -25.05
CA CYS A 101 -12.36 8.41 -23.92
C CYS A 101 -10.96 7.81 -24.02
N PHE A 102 -10.58 7.31 -25.19
CA PHE A 102 -9.25 6.76 -25.45
C PHE A 102 -8.15 7.81 -25.26
N GLU A 103 -8.31 9.02 -25.80
CA GLU A 103 -7.34 10.11 -25.62
C GLU A 103 -7.17 10.46 -24.13
N SER A 104 -8.29 10.59 -23.41
CA SER A 104 -8.28 10.86 -21.97
C SER A 104 -7.50 9.78 -21.21
N LEU A 105 -7.76 8.51 -21.51
CA LEU A 105 -7.08 7.38 -20.89
C LEU A 105 -5.58 7.34 -21.25
N SER A 106 -5.23 7.62 -22.51
CA SER A 106 -3.86 7.66 -23.01
C SER A 106 -3.02 8.71 -22.28
N ARG A 107 -3.59 9.88 -21.99
CA ARG A 107 -2.91 10.91 -21.18
C ARG A 107 -2.66 10.47 -19.73
N LEU A 108 -3.59 9.73 -19.12
CA LEU A 108 -3.42 9.19 -17.77
C LEU A 108 -2.34 8.08 -17.72
N ILE A 109 -2.31 7.21 -18.73
CA ILE A 109 -1.25 6.19 -18.90
C ILE A 109 0.10 6.85 -19.14
N ALA A 110 0.15 7.86 -20.02
CA ALA A 110 1.38 8.53 -20.39
C ALA A 110 1.86 9.58 -19.39
N SER A 111 1.20 9.72 -18.23
CA SER A 111 1.57 10.73 -17.24
C SER A 111 3.02 10.56 -16.78
N ASN A 112 3.73 11.68 -16.66
CA ASN A 112 5.13 11.73 -16.26
C ASN A 112 5.38 12.75 -15.14
N ALA A 113 4.30 13.19 -14.48
CA ALA A 113 4.39 14.10 -13.35
C ALA A 113 5.18 13.43 -12.20
N PRO A 114 6.20 14.12 -11.63
CA PRO A 114 7.01 13.55 -10.56
C PRO A 114 6.16 13.12 -9.36
N HIS A 115 6.33 11.85 -8.96
CA HIS A 115 5.64 11.25 -7.80
C HIS A 115 4.10 11.29 -7.90
N ALA A 116 3.54 11.46 -9.10
CA ALA A 116 2.11 11.63 -9.35
C ALA A 116 1.64 10.78 -10.54
N ALA A 117 2.00 9.49 -10.52
CA ALA A 117 1.43 8.52 -11.43
C ALA A 117 -0.08 8.39 -11.19
N TYR A 118 -0.82 8.09 -12.25
CA TYR A 118 -2.25 7.80 -12.17
C TYR A 118 -2.53 6.30 -12.20
N ILE A 119 -1.77 5.54 -12.99
CA ILE A 119 -2.05 4.14 -13.30
C ILE A 119 -0.77 3.32 -13.24
N ASP A 120 -0.78 2.25 -12.45
CA ASP A 120 0.27 1.23 -12.46
C ASP A 120 0.20 0.43 -13.77
N GLN A 121 1.35 0.24 -14.42
CA GLN A 121 1.47 -0.37 -15.77
C GLN A 121 2.25 -1.69 -15.77
N SER A 122 2.70 -2.15 -14.61
CA SER A 122 3.41 -3.42 -14.48
C SER A 122 3.00 -4.17 -13.23
N PHE A 123 3.18 -5.50 -13.25
CA PHE A 123 2.85 -6.36 -12.11
C PHE A 123 3.63 -5.94 -10.87
N LEU A 124 4.93 -5.70 -11.04
CA LEU A 124 5.80 -5.25 -9.96
C LEU A 124 5.35 -3.89 -9.37
N ALA A 125 4.93 -2.94 -10.21
CA ALA A 125 4.40 -1.67 -9.72
C ALA A 125 3.09 -1.84 -8.94
N HIS A 126 2.21 -2.72 -9.40
CA HIS A 126 0.96 -3.03 -8.71
C HIS A 126 1.19 -3.76 -7.38
N GLN A 127 2.08 -4.76 -7.34
CA GLN A 127 2.42 -5.45 -6.09
C GLN A 127 3.05 -4.49 -5.07
N ALA A 128 3.93 -3.60 -5.52
CA ALA A 128 4.47 -2.56 -4.66
C ALA A 128 3.38 -1.61 -4.14
N SER A 129 2.34 -1.29 -4.94
CA SER A 129 1.22 -0.47 -4.48
C SER A 129 0.31 -1.19 -3.47
N CYS A 130 0.13 -2.51 -3.59
CA CYS A 130 -0.53 -3.33 -2.59
C CYS A 130 0.21 -3.32 -1.24
N MET A 131 1.54 -3.52 -1.26
CA MET A 131 2.36 -3.42 -0.04
C MET A 131 2.34 -2.01 0.55
N THR A 132 2.44 -0.97 -0.29
CA THR A 132 2.33 0.42 0.16
C THR A 132 0.98 0.68 0.83
N PHE A 133 -0.11 0.13 0.31
CA PHE A 133 -1.41 0.23 0.97
C PHE A 133 -1.40 -0.48 2.33
N GLY A 134 -0.79 -1.66 2.44
CA GLY A 134 -0.66 -2.38 3.71
C GLY A 134 0.09 -1.59 4.79
N ASP A 135 1.23 -1.00 4.44
CA ASP A 135 1.99 -0.10 5.32
C ASP A 135 1.13 1.08 5.80
N LEU A 136 0.41 1.72 4.88
CA LEU A 136 -0.47 2.84 5.18
C LEU A 136 -1.67 2.43 6.04
N ALA A 137 -2.24 1.25 5.81
CA ALA A 137 -3.36 0.72 6.58
C ALA A 137 -2.94 0.40 8.02
N SER A 138 -1.79 -0.26 8.18
CA SER A 138 -1.20 -0.58 9.48
C SER A 138 -0.93 0.69 10.31
N LYS A 139 -0.46 1.76 9.68
CA LYS A 139 -0.20 3.05 10.34
C LYS A 139 -1.45 3.88 10.62
N HIS A 140 -2.32 4.06 9.62
CA HIS A 140 -3.41 5.02 9.69
C HIS A 140 -4.74 4.41 10.18
N CYS A 141 -4.86 3.08 10.19
CA CYS A 141 -6.05 2.34 10.58
C CYS A 141 -5.73 1.16 11.55
N PRO A 142 -4.98 1.37 12.65
CA PRO A 142 -4.47 0.28 13.48
C PRO A 142 -5.58 -0.63 14.04
N ALA A 143 -6.74 -0.07 14.40
CA ALA A 143 -7.88 -0.85 14.88
C ALA A 143 -8.52 -1.75 13.79
N ALA A 144 -8.54 -1.28 12.53
CA ALA A 144 -9.00 -2.09 11.40
C ALA A 144 -7.96 -3.16 11.04
N HIS A 145 -6.68 -2.79 11.06
CA HIS A 145 -5.58 -3.72 10.82
C HIS A 145 -5.54 -4.85 11.86
N LYS A 146 -5.68 -4.54 13.16
CA LYS A 146 -5.76 -5.56 14.24
C LYS A 146 -6.92 -6.53 14.02
N LEU A 147 -8.08 -6.05 13.56
CA LEU A 147 -9.23 -6.90 13.22
C LEU A 147 -8.88 -7.84 12.07
N ILE A 148 -8.33 -7.31 10.97
CA ILE A 148 -7.99 -8.11 9.79
C ILE A 148 -6.88 -9.12 10.10
N ALA A 149 -5.84 -8.72 10.84
CA ALA A 149 -4.74 -9.60 11.26
C ALA A 149 -5.19 -10.72 12.22
N GLY A 150 -6.27 -10.48 12.99
CA GLY A 150 -6.88 -11.52 13.82
C GLY A 150 -7.76 -12.50 13.04
N ALA A 151 -8.27 -12.11 11.87
CA ALA A 151 -9.22 -12.90 11.08
C ALA A 151 -8.59 -13.60 9.87
N ALA A 152 -7.57 -13.01 9.26
CA ALA A 152 -6.91 -13.55 8.06
C ALA A 152 -5.59 -14.24 8.39
N ASP A 153 -5.33 -15.37 7.75
CA ASP A 153 -4.01 -16.02 7.79
C ASP A 153 -2.91 -15.15 7.15
N ASN A 154 -3.30 -14.38 6.13
CA ASN A 154 -2.42 -13.51 5.37
C ASN A 154 -3.07 -12.14 5.12
N VAL A 155 -2.59 -11.12 5.83
CA VAL A 155 -3.10 -9.74 5.71
C VAL A 155 -2.79 -9.13 4.35
N LEU A 156 -1.62 -9.41 3.78
CA LEU A 156 -1.22 -8.94 2.44
C LEU A 156 -2.22 -9.36 1.37
N GLU A 157 -2.76 -10.56 1.52
CA GLU A 157 -3.75 -11.09 0.60
C GLU A 157 -5.06 -10.31 0.63
N VAL A 158 -5.49 -9.82 1.80
CA VAL A 158 -6.65 -8.93 1.92
C VAL A 158 -6.32 -7.59 1.29
N TYR A 159 -5.17 -7.00 1.64
CA TYR A 159 -4.75 -5.68 1.16
C TYR A 159 -4.40 -5.64 -0.33
N SER A 160 -4.08 -6.77 -0.95
CA SER A 160 -3.89 -6.87 -2.39
C SER A 160 -5.16 -6.52 -3.19
N GLU A 161 -6.34 -6.62 -2.58
CA GLU A 161 -7.62 -6.29 -3.20
C GLU A 161 -7.99 -4.79 -3.10
N TRP A 162 -7.13 -3.94 -2.53
CA TRP A 162 -7.49 -2.55 -2.20
C TRP A 162 -8.04 -1.74 -3.39
N LEU A 163 -7.54 -1.96 -4.61
CA LEU A 163 -8.07 -1.31 -5.82
C LEU A 163 -9.47 -1.79 -6.18
N SER A 164 -9.79 -3.05 -5.89
CA SER A 164 -11.13 -3.61 -6.13
C SER A 164 -12.19 -2.96 -5.25
N TRP A 165 -11.82 -2.43 -4.09
CA TRP A 165 -12.72 -1.72 -3.17
C TRP A 165 -13.08 -0.31 -3.65
N LEU A 166 -12.39 0.20 -4.67
CA LEU A 166 -12.56 1.55 -5.18
C LEU A 166 -13.52 1.51 -6.37
N PHE A 167 -13.03 1.73 -7.59
CA PHE A 167 -13.91 1.81 -8.74
C PHE A 167 -14.70 0.51 -8.98
N PRO A 168 -14.09 -0.70 -9.01
CA PRO A 168 -14.84 -1.92 -9.28
C PRO A 168 -15.89 -2.28 -8.22
N GLY A 169 -15.65 -1.92 -6.96
CA GLY A 169 -16.49 -2.29 -5.82
C GLY A 169 -17.55 -1.26 -5.47
N LEU A 170 -17.25 0.04 -5.62
CA LEU A 170 -18.17 1.11 -5.22
C LEU A 170 -19.35 1.25 -6.20
N PRO A 171 -20.56 1.57 -5.70
CA PRO A 171 -21.67 1.98 -6.54
C PRO A 171 -21.29 3.20 -7.41
N LEU A 172 -21.89 3.33 -8.60
CA LEU A 172 -21.53 4.38 -9.57
C LEU A 172 -21.55 5.79 -8.96
N ALA A 173 -22.54 6.10 -8.13
CA ALA A 173 -22.66 7.41 -7.47
C ALA A 173 -21.44 7.75 -6.59
N TYR A 174 -20.81 6.74 -5.98
CA TYR A 174 -19.58 6.90 -5.19
C TYR A 174 -18.36 6.92 -6.12
N ALA A 175 -18.25 5.95 -7.03
CA ALA A 175 -17.13 5.82 -7.95
C ALA A 175 -16.88 7.10 -8.77
N VAL A 176 -17.94 7.78 -9.21
CA VAL A 176 -17.84 9.04 -9.95
C VAL A 176 -17.31 10.20 -9.09
N ARG A 177 -17.66 10.26 -7.80
CA ARG A 177 -17.13 11.27 -6.87
C ARG A 177 -15.67 11.00 -6.54
N VAL A 178 -15.28 9.73 -6.42
CA VAL A 178 -13.88 9.32 -6.33
C VAL A 178 -13.12 9.72 -7.60
N LEU A 179 -13.71 9.53 -8.78
CA LEU A 179 -13.09 9.92 -10.06
C LEU A 179 -12.86 11.44 -10.14
N ASP A 180 -13.82 12.26 -9.68
CA ASP A 180 -13.68 13.72 -9.66
C ASP A 180 -12.39 14.17 -8.96
N VAL A 181 -12.12 13.61 -7.78
CA VAL A 181 -10.93 13.96 -6.99
C VAL A 181 -9.67 13.24 -7.48
N PHE A 182 -9.79 12.04 -8.03
CA PHE A 182 -8.69 11.30 -8.63
C PHE A 182 -8.09 12.05 -9.82
N LEU A 183 -8.92 12.60 -10.71
CA LEU A 183 -8.42 13.38 -11.85
C LEU A 183 -7.64 14.62 -11.42
N LEU A 184 -7.91 15.17 -10.24
CA LEU A 184 -7.21 16.33 -9.68
C LEU A 184 -5.93 15.95 -8.91
N GLU A 185 -6.00 14.93 -8.05
CA GLU A 185 -4.92 14.60 -7.10
C GLU A 185 -4.01 13.43 -7.53
N GLY A 186 -4.44 12.61 -8.50
CA GLY A 186 -3.78 11.39 -8.91
C GLY A 186 -3.96 10.24 -7.91
N GLN A 187 -3.11 9.21 -8.03
CA GLN A 187 -3.25 7.94 -7.28
C GLN A 187 -3.23 8.11 -5.76
N LYS A 188 -2.60 9.17 -5.23
CA LYS A 188 -2.57 9.46 -3.78
C LYS A 188 -3.96 9.48 -3.14
N VAL A 189 -4.98 10.00 -3.83
CA VAL A 189 -6.33 10.09 -3.27
C VAL A 189 -6.99 8.72 -3.13
N LEU A 190 -6.61 7.75 -3.97
CA LEU A 190 -7.12 6.39 -3.90
C LEU A 190 -6.73 5.72 -2.58
N TYR A 191 -5.48 5.92 -2.12
CA TYR A 191 -5.04 5.47 -0.81
C TYR A 191 -5.86 6.11 0.32
N ARG A 192 -6.11 7.43 0.27
CA ARG A 192 -6.93 8.12 1.28
C ARG A 192 -8.33 7.52 1.38
N ILE A 193 -8.96 7.26 0.24
CA ILE A 193 -10.33 6.74 0.19
C ILE A 193 -10.36 5.28 0.63
N ALA A 194 -9.40 4.45 0.23
CA ALA A 194 -9.29 3.08 0.71
C ALA A 194 -9.07 3.00 2.23
N LEU A 195 -8.26 3.89 2.81
CA LEU A 195 -8.11 3.99 4.27
C LEU A 195 -9.40 4.46 4.96
N ALA A 196 -10.14 5.40 4.37
CA ALA A 196 -11.43 5.82 4.89
C ALA A 196 -12.47 4.69 4.86
N LEU A 197 -12.46 3.87 3.81
CA LEU A 197 -13.28 2.65 3.71
C LEU A 197 -12.91 1.66 4.82
N LEU A 198 -11.62 1.39 5.07
CA LEU A 198 -11.20 0.52 6.18
C LEU A 198 -11.62 1.06 7.55
N LYS A 199 -11.52 2.37 7.78
CA LYS A 199 -12.01 3.00 9.01
C LYS A 199 -13.52 2.82 9.18
N GLN A 200 -14.28 2.99 8.10
CA GLN A 200 -15.73 2.79 8.15
C GLN A 200 -16.10 1.31 8.34
N PHE A 201 -15.40 0.39 7.68
CA PHE A 201 -15.58 -1.05 7.83
C PHE A 201 -15.37 -1.49 9.29
N ARG A 202 -14.31 -0.98 9.93
CA ARG A 202 -14.07 -1.28 11.35
C ARG A 202 -15.22 -0.82 12.27
N LEU A 203 -15.91 0.26 11.92
CA LEU A 203 -17.07 0.76 12.67
C LEU A 203 -18.34 -0.06 12.40
N SER A 204 -18.45 -0.72 11.25
CA SER A 204 -19.61 -1.56 10.92
C SER A 204 -19.52 -2.99 11.48
N VAL A 205 -18.32 -3.46 11.85
CA VAL A 205 -18.10 -4.81 12.39
C VAL A 205 -18.04 -4.77 13.93
N ALA A 206 -18.71 -5.74 14.55
CA ALA A 206 -18.72 -5.91 16.01
C ALA A 206 -17.29 -6.18 16.56
N PRO A 207 -17.00 -5.81 17.83
CA PRO A 207 -15.66 -6.00 18.41
C PRO A 207 -15.22 -7.47 18.52
N ALA A 208 -16.17 -8.37 18.76
CA ALA A 208 -15.98 -9.81 18.68
C ALA A 208 -16.41 -10.25 17.27
N GLY A 209 -15.44 -10.32 16.34
CA GLY A 209 -15.72 -10.78 14.99
C GLY A 209 -16.29 -12.21 14.98
N PRO A 210 -17.08 -12.59 13.97
CA PRO A 210 -17.50 -13.97 13.81
C PRO A 210 -16.25 -14.86 13.64
N GLN A 211 -16.06 -15.85 14.51
CA GLN A 211 -14.96 -16.80 14.37
C GLN A 211 -15.13 -17.59 13.06
N GLY A 212 -14.11 -17.55 12.20
CA GLY A 212 -14.11 -18.26 10.92
C GLY A 212 -14.76 -17.51 9.74
N SER A 213 -14.95 -16.19 9.82
CA SER A 213 -15.49 -15.42 8.71
C SER A 213 -14.44 -15.02 7.65
N ASP A 214 -14.84 -15.08 6.38
CA ASP A 214 -14.02 -14.61 5.27
C ASP A 214 -14.04 -13.08 5.23
N VAL A 215 -13.05 -12.46 5.89
CA VAL A 215 -12.91 -11.00 5.98
C VAL A 215 -12.81 -10.34 4.59
N LYS A 216 -12.30 -11.03 3.56
CA LYS A 216 -12.28 -10.48 2.19
C LYS A 216 -13.70 -10.36 1.66
N ALA A 217 -14.48 -11.43 1.75
CA ALA A 217 -15.88 -11.44 1.31
C ALA A 217 -16.73 -10.41 2.06
N GLU A 218 -16.54 -10.28 3.38
CA GLU A 218 -17.23 -9.27 4.19
C GLU A 218 -16.88 -7.84 3.76
N LEU A 219 -15.60 -7.55 3.55
CA LEU A 219 -15.16 -6.22 3.13
C LEU A 219 -15.67 -5.89 1.72
N GLN A 220 -15.68 -6.85 0.81
CA GLN A 220 -16.29 -6.68 -0.52
C GLN A 220 -17.79 -6.41 -0.42
N ALA A 221 -18.52 -7.16 0.41
CA ALA A 221 -19.95 -6.94 0.63
C ALA A 221 -20.24 -5.57 1.26
N PHE A 222 -19.43 -5.15 2.22
CA PHE A 222 -19.49 -3.82 2.84
C PHE A 222 -19.30 -2.70 1.80
N VAL A 223 -18.29 -2.79 0.94
CA VAL A 223 -18.02 -1.79 -0.10
C VAL A 223 -19.18 -1.69 -1.10
N ARG A 224 -19.73 -2.83 -1.54
CA ARG A 224 -20.88 -2.85 -2.45
C ARG A 224 -22.11 -2.20 -1.84
N ASN A 225 -22.28 -2.32 -0.52
CA ASN A 225 -23.41 -1.78 0.24
C ASN A 225 -23.05 -0.49 1.01
N ILE A 226 -21.99 0.22 0.61
CA ILE A 226 -21.45 1.38 1.35
C ILE A 226 -22.50 2.45 1.68
N ALA A 227 -23.52 2.62 0.83
CA ALA A 227 -24.59 3.59 1.00
C ALA A 227 -25.45 3.35 2.25
N GLN A 228 -25.48 2.12 2.78
CA GLN A 228 -26.14 1.79 4.04
C GLN A 228 -25.32 2.23 5.26
N HIS A 229 -24.03 2.50 5.08
CA HIS A 229 -23.09 2.78 6.17
C HIS A 229 -22.63 4.23 6.23
N VAL A 230 -22.42 4.88 5.08
CA VAL A 230 -21.91 6.26 5.01
C VAL A 230 -22.29 6.90 3.68
N THR A 231 -22.66 8.18 3.69
CA THR A 231 -22.89 8.94 2.44
C THR A 231 -21.57 9.25 1.73
N VAL A 232 -21.62 9.51 0.42
CA VAL A 232 -20.42 9.82 -0.37
C VAL A 232 -19.68 11.05 0.14
N ASP A 233 -20.40 12.09 0.57
CA ASP A 233 -19.79 13.32 1.10
C ASP A 233 -19.08 13.05 2.43
N LYS A 234 -19.72 12.32 3.36
CA LYS A 234 -19.11 11.92 4.63
C LYS A 234 -17.90 10.99 4.44
N LEU A 235 -17.92 10.12 3.42
CA LEU A 235 -16.78 9.28 3.07
C LEU A 235 -15.59 10.14 2.62
N LEU A 236 -15.83 11.11 1.74
CA LEU A 236 -14.79 12.01 1.25
C LEU A 236 -14.27 12.93 2.37
N GLU A 237 -15.14 13.50 3.19
CA GLU A 237 -14.75 14.29 4.38
C GLU A 237 -13.80 13.49 5.28
N ARG A 238 -14.13 12.23 5.56
CA ARG A 238 -13.26 11.33 6.33
C ARG A 238 -11.95 11.05 5.62
N ALA A 239 -11.97 10.79 4.31
CA ALA A 239 -10.77 10.54 3.52
C ALA A 239 -9.82 11.74 3.52
N PHE A 240 -10.33 12.95 3.36
CA PHE A 240 -9.55 14.18 3.39
C PHE A 240 -9.12 14.61 4.80
N GLY A 241 -9.82 14.17 5.84
CA GLY A 241 -9.39 14.31 7.24
C GLY A 241 -8.15 13.48 7.59
N ILE A 242 -7.77 12.50 6.77
CA ILE A 242 -6.56 11.70 6.99
C ILE A 242 -5.33 12.55 6.61
N ARG A 243 -4.50 12.85 7.63
CA ARG A 243 -3.15 13.41 7.46
C ARG A 243 -2.20 12.36 6.86
N LEU A 244 -2.41 12.06 5.59
CA LEU A 244 -1.63 11.10 4.81
C LEU A 244 -0.28 11.71 4.41
N PHE A 245 0.72 10.83 4.26
CA PHE A 245 2.02 11.14 3.66
C PHE A 245 1.94 11.96 2.37
N SER A 246 2.94 12.80 2.14
CA SER A 246 3.15 13.55 0.89
C SER A 246 3.31 12.62 -0.31
N ARG A 247 3.15 13.15 -1.53
CA ARG A 247 3.36 12.36 -2.76
C ARG A 247 4.76 11.76 -2.82
N LYS A 248 5.77 12.54 -2.41
CA LYS A 248 7.17 12.10 -2.37
C LYS A 248 7.37 10.96 -1.38
N GLU A 249 6.80 11.06 -0.18
CA GLU A 249 6.91 10.00 0.85
C GLU A 249 6.21 8.71 0.41
N ILE A 250 5.00 8.80 -0.17
CA ILE A 250 4.31 7.62 -0.73
C ILE A 250 5.13 7.01 -1.87
N TRP A 251 5.71 7.84 -2.74
CA TRP A 251 6.56 7.36 -3.83
C TRP A 251 7.83 6.68 -3.30
N LEU A 252 8.49 7.24 -2.29
CA LEU A 252 9.66 6.61 -1.66
C LEU A 252 9.30 5.26 -1.03
N LEU A 253 8.15 5.18 -0.34
CA LEU A 253 7.65 3.94 0.23
C LEU A 253 7.36 2.89 -0.85
N HIS A 254 6.70 3.31 -1.95
CA HIS A 254 6.45 2.46 -3.11
C HIS A 254 7.74 1.94 -3.75
N MET A 255 8.76 2.81 -3.91
CA MET A 255 10.07 2.41 -4.43
C MET A 255 10.80 1.44 -3.49
N ALA A 256 10.71 1.63 -2.17
CA ALA A 256 11.28 0.71 -1.19
C ALA A 256 10.62 -0.68 -1.27
N ASN A 257 9.29 -0.73 -1.34
CA ASN A 257 8.55 -1.99 -1.50
C ASN A 257 8.85 -2.67 -2.83
N ARG A 258 8.94 -1.90 -3.92
CA ARG A 258 9.37 -2.38 -5.24
C ARG A 258 10.76 -3.01 -5.19
N LYS A 259 11.72 -2.36 -4.53
CA LYS A 259 13.09 -2.87 -4.38
C LYS A 259 13.09 -4.22 -3.64
N ALA A 260 12.36 -4.33 -2.53
CA ALA A 260 12.28 -5.56 -1.75
C ALA A 260 11.65 -6.73 -2.54
N LEU A 261 10.62 -6.46 -3.36
CA LEU A 261 10.05 -7.46 -4.26
C LEU A 261 11.08 -7.98 -5.26
N VAL A 262 11.90 -7.09 -5.84
CA VAL A 262 12.99 -7.47 -6.76
C VAL A 262 14.04 -8.32 -6.04
N GLU A 263 14.45 -7.93 -4.84
CA GLU A 263 15.41 -8.69 -4.02
C GLU A 263 14.89 -10.08 -3.67
N ARG A 264 13.57 -10.24 -3.50
CA ARG A 264 12.92 -11.54 -3.31
C ARG A 264 12.72 -12.34 -4.61
N GLY A 265 13.06 -11.79 -5.77
CA GLY A 265 12.90 -12.43 -7.07
C GLY A 265 11.48 -12.35 -7.65
N ILE A 266 10.64 -11.44 -7.14
CA ILE A 266 9.26 -11.22 -7.59
C ILE A 266 9.26 -10.08 -8.60
N THR A 267 9.40 -10.41 -9.89
CA THR A 267 9.49 -9.41 -10.96
C THR A 267 8.39 -9.49 -12.02
N VAL A 268 7.75 -10.66 -12.17
CA VAL A 268 6.71 -10.93 -13.19
C VAL A 268 5.53 -11.69 -12.59
N VAL A 269 4.37 -11.63 -13.27
CA VAL A 269 3.19 -12.44 -12.93
C VAL A 269 3.57 -13.92 -13.02
N GLN A 270 3.59 -14.62 -11.89
CA GLN A 270 3.72 -16.07 -11.91
C GLN A 270 2.32 -16.67 -12.04
N ARG A 271 2.13 -17.67 -12.93
CA ARG A 271 0.84 -18.37 -13.13
C ARG A 271 0.36 -19.18 -11.90
N ARG A 272 1.10 -19.15 -10.79
CA ARG A 272 0.73 -19.80 -9.54
C ARG A 272 0.04 -18.78 -8.62
N PRO A 273 -0.99 -19.19 -7.87
CA PRO A 273 -1.70 -18.28 -6.98
C PRO A 273 -0.77 -17.64 -5.96
N SER A 274 -1.12 -16.41 -5.53
CA SER A 274 -0.34 -15.45 -4.72
C SER A 274 0.16 -15.90 -3.34
N PHE A 275 0.11 -17.20 -3.03
CA PHE A 275 0.56 -17.82 -1.78
C PHE A 275 2.06 -17.68 -1.50
N HIS A 276 2.86 -17.13 -2.43
CA HIS A 276 4.31 -17.03 -2.30
C HIS A 276 4.83 -15.77 -1.58
N LEU A 277 3.95 -14.80 -1.28
CA LEU A 277 4.34 -13.59 -0.55
C LEU A 277 4.31 -13.79 0.97
N ALA A 278 3.37 -14.58 1.49
CA ALA A 278 3.28 -14.85 2.91
C ALA A 278 4.40 -15.77 3.39
N VAL A 279 5.02 -15.37 4.49
CA VAL A 279 5.94 -16.23 5.22
C VAL A 279 5.12 -17.21 6.07
N ASP A 280 5.34 -18.49 5.85
CA ASP A 280 4.73 -19.55 6.65
C ASP A 280 5.33 -19.60 8.07
N MET A 281 4.63 -18.97 9.02
CA MET A 281 5.01 -18.95 10.43
C MET A 281 4.78 -20.27 11.15
N GLN A 282 4.12 -21.27 10.55
CA GLN A 282 4.00 -22.59 11.19
C GLN A 282 5.35 -23.31 11.25
N LYS A 283 6.29 -22.96 10.37
CA LYS A 283 7.66 -23.47 10.39
C LYS A 283 8.54 -22.78 11.44
N PHE A 284 8.07 -21.69 12.03
CA PHE A 284 8.79 -20.98 13.08
C PHE A 284 8.57 -21.66 14.44
N SER A 285 9.67 -21.95 15.15
CA SER A 285 9.66 -22.54 16.49
C SER A 285 10.33 -21.59 17.48
N SER A 286 9.66 -21.33 18.60
CA SER A 286 10.18 -20.47 19.67
C SER A 286 9.58 -20.88 21.02
N SER A 287 10.38 -20.75 22.08
CA SER A 287 9.93 -20.90 23.48
C SER A 287 9.32 -19.61 24.06
N THR A 288 9.46 -18.50 23.31
CA THR A 288 9.00 -17.17 23.70
C THR A 288 7.60 -16.88 23.18
N VAL A 289 7.36 -17.11 21.89
CA VAL A 289 6.07 -16.85 21.21
C VAL A 289 5.59 -18.07 20.44
N THR A 290 4.27 -18.25 20.38
CA THR A 290 3.61 -19.21 19.49
C THR A 290 3.64 -18.75 18.04
N ALA A 291 3.36 -19.64 17.09
CA ALA A 291 3.24 -19.28 15.67
C ALA A 291 2.16 -18.21 15.42
N GLN A 292 1.07 -18.20 16.20
CA GLN A 292 0.00 -17.21 16.08
C GLN A 292 0.43 -15.85 16.61
N GLU A 293 1.07 -15.81 17.78
CA GLU A 293 1.67 -14.58 18.33
C GLU A 293 2.73 -14.01 17.37
N MET A 294 3.53 -14.88 16.76
CA MET A 294 4.54 -14.47 15.78
C MET A 294 3.92 -13.90 14.50
N ARG A 295 2.82 -14.48 13.99
CA ARG A 295 2.06 -13.89 12.86
C ARG A 295 1.58 -12.49 13.17
N LEU A 296 1.11 -12.25 14.39
CA LEU A 296 0.67 -10.92 14.82
C LEU A 296 1.84 -9.93 14.85
N VAL A 297 3.00 -10.32 15.40
CA VAL A 297 4.21 -9.48 15.37
C VAL A 297 4.64 -9.20 13.93
N TRP A 298 4.58 -10.20 13.04
CA TRP A 298 4.94 -10.03 11.63
C TRP A 298 4.00 -9.08 10.89
N SER A 299 2.72 -9.03 11.26
CA SER A 299 1.75 -8.10 10.65
C SER A 299 2.05 -6.64 11.00
N TRP A 300 2.82 -6.38 12.06
CA TRP A 300 3.22 -5.03 12.46
C TRP A 300 4.44 -4.51 11.71
N LEU A 301 5.21 -5.40 11.07
CA LEU A 301 6.41 -5.03 10.33
C LEU A 301 6.04 -4.28 9.04
N PRO A 302 6.89 -3.35 8.57
CA PRO A 302 6.77 -2.84 7.22
C PRO A 302 6.74 -3.97 6.20
N GLU A 303 5.88 -3.86 5.19
CA GLU A 303 5.58 -4.98 4.28
C GLU A 303 6.82 -5.47 3.54
N ARG A 304 7.76 -4.57 3.20
CA ARG A 304 9.04 -4.95 2.60
C ARG A 304 9.88 -5.93 3.42
N PHE A 305 9.72 -5.94 4.74
CA PHE A 305 10.43 -6.84 5.64
C PHE A 305 9.61 -8.08 5.96
N SER A 306 8.28 -7.98 5.99
CA SER A 306 7.37 -9.11 6.22
C SER A 306 7.49 -10.19 5.13
N LEU A 307 8.02 -9.83 3.95
CA LEU A 307 8.32 -10.74 2.85
C LEU A 307 9.33 -11.84 3.20
N PHE A 308 10.26 -11.61 4.12
CA PHE A 308 11.37 -12.53 4.37
C PHE A 308 11.14 -13.37 5.63
N PRO A 309 11.47 -14.68 5.62
CA PRO A 309 11.32 -15.52 6.79
C PRO A 309 12.26 -15.08 7.92
N PRO A 310 11.85 -15.22 9.20
CA PRO A 310 12.72 -14.94 10.32
C PRO A 310 13.97 -15.81 10.31
N LEU A 311 15.11 -15.21 10.60
CA LEU A 311 16.37 -15.90 10.91
C LEU A 311 16.67 -15.70 12.40
N LEU A 312 16.88 -16.79 13.15
CA LEU A 312 17.30 -16.71 14.54
C LEU A 312 18.79 -16.36 14.61
N LEU A 313 19.08 -15.15 15.11
CA LEU A 313 20.46 -14.66 15.27
C LEU A 313 21.04 -14.96 16.65
N PHE A 314 20.20 -14.93 17.68
CA PHE A 314 20.62 -15.07 19.08
C PHE A 314 19.49 -15.63 19.94
N SER A 315 19.81 -16.52 20.88
CA SER A 315 18.90 -16.95 21.94
C SER A 315 19.64 -17.14 23.25
N THR A 316 19.09 -16.69 24.37
CA THR A 316 19.68 -16.92 25.69
C THR A 316 19.79 -18.41 26.06
N CYS A 317 18.97 -19.27 25.44
CA CYS A 317 19.05 -20.73 25.62
C CYS A 317 20.24 -21.36 24.90
N GLN A 318 20.73 -20.77 23.80
CA GLN A 318 21.81 -21.32 22.97
C GLN A 318 23.13 -20.56 23.15
N ASP A 319 23.05 -19.24 23.28
CA ASP A 319 24.20 -18.32 23.30
C ASP A 319 24.51 -17.75 24.70
N GLY A 320 23.69 -18.07 25.70
CA GLY A 320 23.80 -17.55 27.06
C GLY A 320 23.34 -16.09 27.22
N CYS A 321 23.57 -15.50 28.40
CA CYS A 321 23.02 -14.18 28.77
C CYS A 321 24.01 -13.01 28.59
N SER A 322 25.04 -13.16 27.74
CA SER A 322 26.05 -12.10 27.53
C SER A 322 25.56 -11.07 26.51
N LEU A 323 25.45 -9.81 26.95
CA LEU A 323 25.06 -8.70 26.06
C LEU A 323 26.11 -8.44 24.97
N GLN A 324 27.39 -8.66 25.26
CA GLN A 324 28.45 -8.56 24.26
C GLN A 324 28.28 -9.63 23.17
N ARG A 325 27.93 -10.86 23.56
CA ARG A 325 27.65 -11.95 22.63
C ARG A 325 26.44 -11.63 21.75
N PHE A 326 25.35 -11.13 22.35
CA PHE A 326 24.17 -10.66 21.63
C PHE A 326 24.54 -9.67 20.53
N TYR A 327 25.30 -8.62 20.87
CA TYR A 327 25.70 -7.64 19.87
C TYR A 327 26.56 -8.24 18.75
N THR A 328 27.53 -9.10 19.07
CA THR A 328 28.37 -9.74 18.05
C THR A 328 27.58 -10.65 17.12
N CYS A 329 26.54 -11.34 17.61
CA CYS A 329 25.68 -12.18 16.77
C CYS A 329 24.76 -11.35 15.85
N CYS A 330 24.30 -10.19 16.31
CA CYS A 330 23.31 -9.38 15.59
C CYS A 330 23.93 -8.31 14.67
N GLU A 331 25.21 -7.96 14.83
CA GLU A 331 25.91 -7.03 13.94
C GLU A 331 25.93 -7.51 12.49
N GLY A 332 25.66 -6.59 11.55
CA GLY A 332 25.58 -6.90 10.11
C GLY A 332 24.21 -7.42 9.65
N TYR A 333 23.26 -7.59 10.57
CA TYR A 333 21.89 -7.97 10.25
C TYR A 333 20.93 -6.79 10.48
N GLU A 334 20.18 -6.43 9.44
CA GLU A 334 19.11 -5.44 9.50
C GLU A 334 17.96 -5.80 8.53
N PRO A 335 16.70 -5.52 8.91
CA PRO A 335 16.25 -5.13 10.25
C PRO A 335 16.22 -6.33 11.22
N THR A 336 15.94 -6.09 12.51
CA THR A 336 15.83 -7.15 13.52
C THR A 336 14.57 -7.03 14.38
N VAL A 337 14.08 -8.17 14.86
CA VAL A 337 13.00 -8.26 15.86
C VAL A 337 13.58 -8.86 17.13
N LEU A 338 13.47 -8.13 18.24
CA LEU A 338 13.84 -8.58 19.57
C LEU A 338 12.59 -9.08 20.30
N LEU A 339 12.65 -10.28 20.86
CA LEU A 339 11.59 -10.87 21.67
C LEU A 339 12.13 -11.18 23.07
N ILE A 340 11.39 -10.76 24.09
CA ILE A 340 11.74 -10.92 25.49
C ILE A 340 10.56 -11.59 26.20
N LYS A 341 10.85 -12.71 26.88
CA LYS A 341 9.92 -13.38 27.80
C LYS A 341 10.38 -13.12 29.24
N THR A 342 9.54 -12.49 30.05
CA THR A 342 9.86 -12.26 31.47
C THR A 342 9.72 -13.55 32.28
N THR A 343 10.25 -13.57 33.50
CA THR A 343 10.07 -14.69 34.44
C THR A 343 8.62 -14.88 34.88
N GLU A 344 7.81 -13.83 34.76
CA GLU A 344 6.37 -13.84 35.06
C GLU A 344 5.53 -14.31 33.85
N GLY A 345 6.16 -14.61 32.71
CA GLY A 345 5.49 -15.14 31.53
C GLY A 345 4.91 -14.08 30.59
N GLU A 346 5.16 -12.80 30.85
CA GLU A 346 4.84 -11.70 29.94
C GLU A 346 5.78 -11.74 28.74
N VAL A 347 5.31 -11.20 27.60
CA VAL A 347 6.12 -11.16 26.38
C VAL A 347 6.02 -9.79 25.75
N CYS A 348 7.18 -9.17 25.55
CA CYS A 348 7.34 -7.89 24.90
C CYS A 348 8.53 -7.93 23.94
N GLY A 349 8.70 -6.86 23.16
CA GLY A 349 9.76 -6.83 22.17
C GLY A 349 9.92 -5.48 21.50
N ALA A 350 10.83 -5.47 20.52
CA ALA A 350 11.11 -4.30 19.70
C ALA A 350 11.38 -4.71 18.26
N PHE A 351 10.92 -3.91 17.31
CA PHE A 351 11.39 -3.93 15.93
C PHE A 351 12.40 -2.81 15.73
N LEU A 352 13.57 -3.18 15.20
CA LEU A 352 14.67 -2.26 14.94
C LEU A 352 14.98 -2.26 13.45
N SER A 353 14.91 -1.09 12.83
CA SER A 353 15.08 -0.92 11.39
C SER A 353 16.52 -0.67 10.92
N SER A 354 17.47 -0.55 11.85
CA SER A 354 18.91 -0.36 11.56
C SER A 354 19.76 -1.43 12.25
N ASP A 355 20.96 -1.67 11.70
CA ASP A 355 21.98 -2.56 12.26
C ASP A 355 22.48 -2.15 13.67
N TRP A 356 22.61 -3.13 14.57
CA TRP A 356 23.18 -2.98 15.92
C TRP A 356 24.61 -2.41 15.94
N ALA A 357 25.33 -2.45 14.82
CA ALA A 357 26.63 -1.79 14.64
C ALA A 357 26.56 -0.26 14.75
N GLU A 358 25.40 0.35 14.49
CA GLU A 358 25.23 1.81 14.55
C GLU A 358 25.55 2.39 15.95
N ARG A 359 25.43 1.58 17.01
CA ARG A 359 25.82 1.97 18.38
C ARG A 359 27.27 2.42 18.49
N LYS A 360 28.15 1.95 17.59
CA LYS A 360 29.58 2.31 17.55
C LYS A 360 29.81 3.70 16.95
N LYS A 361 28.85 4.24 16.19
CA LYS A 361 28.94 5.54 15.52
C LYS A 361 28.64 6.72 16.47
N SER A 362 27.79 6.51 17.49
CA SER A 362 27.48 7.52 18.50
C SER A 362 28.55 7.54 19.60
N GLY A 363 29.55 8.41 19.43
CA GLY A 363 30.53 8.70 20.48
C GLY A 363 29.86 9.23 21.76
N ALA A 364 29.95 8.46 22.84
CA ALA A 364 29.71 8.82 24.26
C ALA A 364 28.36 9.48 24.64
N THR A 365 27.45 9.68 23.70
CA THR A 365 26.08 10.13 23.94
C THR A 365 25.14 9.07 23.39
N SER A 366 24.15 8.67 24.19
CA SER A 366 23.09 7.74 23.80
C SER A 366 22.31 8.28 22.59
N GLY A 367 22.85 8.07 21.39
CA GLY A 367 22.20 8.44 20.14
C GLY A 367 20.96 7.57 19.95
N PHE A 368 19.94 8.15 19.33
CA PHE A 368 18.75 7.40 18.95
C PHE A 368 19.15 6.32 17.93
N PHE A 369 18.60 5.12 18.12
CA PHE A 369 18.87 3.97 17.29
C PHE A 369 17.69 3.74 16.33
N GLY A 370 17.99 3.47 15.06
CA GLY A 370 17.00 3.11 14.05
C GLY A 370 16.50 4.24 13.15
N THR A 371 15.83 3.85 12.08
CA THR A 371 14.99 4.75 11.26
C THR A 371 13.66 4.96 12.00
N GLY A 372 12.94 6.07 11.77
CA GLY A 372 11.66 6.38 12.45
C GLY A 372 10.51 5.38 12.28
N GLU A 373 10.80 4.16 11.81
CA GLU A 373 9.95 2.99 11.68
C GLU A 373 10.17 1.97 12.83
N CYS A 374 11.13 2.19 13.73
CA CYS A 374 11.26 1.40 14.95
C CYS A 374 10.01 1.53 15.83
N PHE A 375 9.67 0.44 16.51
CA PHE A 375 8.60 0.43 17.49
C PHE A 375 8.86 -0.63 18.55
N VAL A 376 8.23 -0.45 19.71
CA VAL A 376 8.18 -1.47 20.77
C VAL A 376 6.78 -2.06 20.83
N PHE A 377 6.64 -3.25 21.38
CA PHE A 377 5.35 -3.92 21.45
C PHE A 377 5.24 -4.84 22.66
N THR A 378 4.00 -5.10 23.04
CA THR A 378 3.62 -6.14 23.98
C THR A 378 2.81 -7.19 23.23
N VAL A 379 3.03 -8.46 23.56
CA VAL A 379 2.27 -9.61 23.03
C VAL A 379 1.39 -10.18 24.14
N ARG A 380 1.94 -10.30 25.35
CA ARG A 380 1.25 -10.71 26.57
C ARG A 380 1.54 -9.71 27.70
N PRO A 381 0.55 -9.28 28.51
CA PRO A 381 -0.81 -9.84 28.61
C PRO A 381 -1.78 -9.39 27.50
N GLU A 382 -1.59 -8.19 26.94
CA GLU A 382 -2.37 -7.67 25.82
C GLU A 382 -1.47 -7.32 24.64
N ALA A 383 -1.90 -7.70 23.43
CA ALA A 383 -1.16 -7.41 22.23
C ALA A 383 -1.37 -5.96 21.76
N GLU A 384 -0.29 -5.18 21.82
CA GLU A 384 -0.28 -3.76 21.48
C GLU A 384 1.05 -3.33 20.86
N ARG A 385 0.99 -2.46 19.84
CA ARG A 385 2.14 -1.86 19.17
C ARG A 385 2.26 -0.39 19.54
N TYR A 386 3.45 0.02 19.97
CA TYR A 386 3.77 1.39 20.36
C TYR A 386 4.77 2.02 19.38
N GLU A 387 4.26 2.90 18.51
CA GLU A 387 5.07 3.62 17.53
C GLU A 387 5.93 4.72 18.16
N TRP A 388 7.06 5.03 17.52
CA TRP A 388 7.90 6.16 17.90
C TRP A 388 7.17 7.52 17.78
N VAL A 389 7.04 8.24 18.90
CA VAL A 389 6.08 9.36 19.09
C VAL A 389 6.53 10.71 18.50
N LEU A 390 7.74 10.84 17.94
CA LEU A 390 8.21 12.13 17.39
C LEU A 390 7.45 12.63 16.15
N ILE A 391 6.58 11.80 15.55
CA ILE A 391 5.72 12.20 14.43
C ILE A 391 4.33 12.70 14.90
N GLN A 392 3.94 12.47 16.17
CA GLN A 392 2.60 12.84 16.66
C GLN A 392 2.55 14.10 17.52
N ARG A 393 3.66 14.53 18.15
CA ARG A 393 3.72 15.74 19.00
C ARG A 393 5.08 16.46 18.91
N PRO A 394 5.25 17.44 17.99
CA PRO A 394 6.51 18.20 17.86
C PRO A 394 6.91 18.98 19.12
N GLU A 395 5.95 19.25 20.01
CA GLU A 395 6.10 19.91 21.31
C GLU A 395 7.11 19.18 22.22
N LEU A 396 7.10 17.84 22.21
CA LEU A 396 7.93 17.00 23.10
C LEU A 396 9.39 16.92 22.64
N ALA A 397 9.67 17.19 21.36
CA ALA A 397 11.04 17.26 20.84
C ALA A 397 11.84 18.43 21.43
N LYS A 398 11.15 19.49 21.87
CA LYS A 398 11.78 20.65 22.55
C LYS A 398 12.05 20.41 24.03
N ALA A 399 11.51 19.35 24.63
CA ALA A 399 11.64 19.04 26.04
C ALA A 399 12.82 18.10 26.36
N VAL A 400 13.55 17.63 25.36
CA VAL A 400 14.80 16.89 25.59
C VAL A 400 15.84 17.88 26.14
N PRO A 401 16.42 17.64 27.34
CA PRO A 401 17.43 18.55 27.88
C PRO A 401 18.63 18.55 26.94
N ARG A 402 18.91 19.69 26.31
CA ARG A 402 20.21 19.90 25.68
C ARG A 402 21.26 19.71 26.77
N SER A 403 22.11 18.70 26.62
CA SER A 403 23.24 18.44 27.50
C SER A 403 23.94 19.76 27.82
N ARG A 404 24.02 20.10 29.12
CA ARG A 404 24.74 21.27 29.62
C ARG A 404 26.13 21.29 28.99
N GLN A 405 26.37 22.22 28.07
CA GLN A 405 27.73 22.58 27.69
C GLN A 405 28.42 23.06 28.97
N ARG A 406 29.42 22.32 29.44
CA ARG A 406 30.32 22.80 30.50
C ARG A 406 30.99 24.05 29.98
N SER A 407 30.77 25.17 30.65
CA SER A 407 31.53 26.40 30.47
C SER A 407 33.03 26.10 30.68
N PRO A 408 33.94 26.64 29.85
CA PRO A 408 35.37 26.47 30.10
C PRO A 408 35.77 27.24 31.37
N SER A 409 36.51 26.59 32.25
CA SER A 409 37.15 27.22 33.41
C SER A 409 38.16 28.29 32.95
N PRO A 410 38.33 29.41 33.67
CA PRO A 410 39.32 30.41 33.33
C PRO A 410 40.73 29.86 33.56
N ALA A 411 41.62 30.10 32.59
CA ALA A 411 43.03 29.72 32.67
C ALA A 411 43.76 30.57 33.72
N PRO A 412 44.78 30.02 34.41
CA PRO A 412 45.57 30.76 35.38
C PRO A 412 46.56 31.69 34.66
N GLU A 413 46.57 32.97 35.03
CA GLU A 413 47.64 33.90 34.70
C GLU A 413 48.83 33.67 35.64
N ALA A 414 50.04 33.56 35.07
CA ALA A 414 51.31 33.85 35.73
C ALA A 414 52.44 33.95 34.69
N PRO A 415 53.53 34.70 34.96
CA PRO A 415 53.73 35.77 35.93
C PRO A 415 53.80 37.17 35.32
#